data_AF-G7V735-F1
#
_entry.id   AF-G7V735-F1
#
_cell.length_a   1.000
_cell.length_b   1.000
_cell.length_c   1.000
_cell.angle_alpha   90.00
_cell.angle_beta   90.00
_cell.angle_gamma   90.00
#
_symmetry.space_group_name_H-M   'P 1'
#
loop_
_entity.id
_entity.type
_entity.pdbx_description
1 polymer ?
#
loop_
_entity_poly.entity_id
_entity_poly.type
_entity_poly.pdbx_seq_one_letter_code
_entity_poly.pdbx_strand_id
1 'polypeptide(L)'
;MDWKKASKDEIVCYCQKVTKGEIVKAMYEGANTMEEVMKKTKAGIGGRCKELNPRGRCCHPDIEEIMSIYGETVKNLKKSSCCGPNCDCS
;
A
#
# COMPACT_ATOMS: atom_id res chain seq x y z
N MET A 1 3.35 14.64 -4.43
CA MET A 1 3.26 13.66 -5.54
C MET A 1 1.77 13.41 -5.70
N ASP A 2 1.24 13.25 -6.91
CA ASP A 2 -0.16 12.83 -7.06
C ASP A 2 -0.21 11.30 -7.17
N TRP A 3 -0.34 10.61 -6.04
CA TRP A 3 -0.32 9.13 -6.00
C TRP A 3 -1.53 8.47 -6.66
N LYS A 4 -2.63 9.23 -6.83
CA LYS A 4 -3.80 8.77 -7.59
C LYS A 4 -3.45 8.63 -9.07
N LYS A 5 -2.67 9.57 -9.62
CA LYS A 5 -2.27 9.57 -11.04
C LYS A 5 -0.97 8.85 -11.34
N ALA A 6 -0.11 8.63 -10.34
CA ALA A 6 1.17 7.93 -10.53
C ALA A 6 0.99 6.53 -11.14
N SER A 7 1.99 6.02 -11.88
CA SER A 7 1.97 4.63 -12.35
C SER A 7 2.07 3.64 -11.18
N LYS A 8 1.60 2.41 -11.38
CA LYS A 8 1.83 1.31 -10.43
C LYS A 8 3.32 1.00 -10.24
N ASP A 9 4.15 1.26 -11.26
CA ASP A 9 5.58 0.97 -11.26
C ASP A 9 6.41 2.10 -10.62
N GLU A 10 5.76 3.19 -10.19
CA GLU A 10 6.40 4.31 -9.51
C GLU A 10 7.01 3.86 -8.18
N ILE A 11 8.30 4.14 -7.96
CA ILE A 11 9.01 3.75 -6.74
C ILE A 11 8.63 4.68 -5.60
N VAL A 12 8.17 4.08 -4.50
CA VAL A 12 7.82 4.76 -3.25
C VAL A 12 8.96 4.66 -2.25
N CYS A 13 9.52 3.46 -2.05
CA CYS A 13 10.66 3.24 -1.17
C CYS A 13 11.92 2.92 -1.97
N TYR A 14 12.79 3.91 -2.14
CA TYR A 14 14.03 3.77 -2.92
C TYR A 14 15.07 2.87 -2.25
N CYS A 15 15.04 2.74 -0.91
CA CYS A 15 15.96 1.87 -0.17
C CYS A 15 15.78 0.38 -0.51
N GLN A 16 14.55 -0.04 -0.80
CA GLN A 16 14.19 -1.44 -1.08
C GLN A 16 13.54 -1.61 -2.45
N LYS A 17 13.54 -0.55 -3.28
CA LYS A 17 12.91 -0.51 -4.62
C LYS A 17 11.44 -0.93 -4.63
N VAL A 18 10.69 -0.55 -3.59
CA VAL A 18 9.26 -0.88 -3.48
C VAL A 18 8.43 0.11 -4.28
N THR A 19 7.54 -0.40 -5.10
CA THR A 19 6.64 0.35 -5.98
C THR A 19 5.27 0.63 -5.35
N LYS A 20 4.52 1.59 -5.93
CA LYS A 20 3.12 1.85 -5.56
C LYS A 20 2.28 0.58 -5.69
N GLY A 21 2.47 -0.18 -6.77
CA GLY A 21 1.73 -1.40 -7.06
C GLY A 21 1.90 -2.46 -5.98
N GLU A 22 3.11 -2.63 -5.45
CA GLU A 22 3.39 -3.57 -4.36
C GLU A 22 2.71 -3.17 -3.05
N ILE A 23 2.68 -1.87 -2.72
CA ILE A 23 1.96 -1.37 -1.53
C ILE A 23 0.46 -1.62 -1.68
N VAL A 24 -0.12 -1.23 -2.81
CA VAL A 24 -1.56 -1.42 -3.08
C VAL A 24 -1.92 -2.91 -3.09
N LYS A 25 -1.08 -3.77 -3.67
CA LYS A 25 -1.25 -5.22 -3.63
C LYS A 25 -1.22 -5.75 -2.20
N ALA A 26 -0.27 -5.31 -1.37
CA ALA A 26 -0.22 -5.70 0.03
C ALA A 26 -1.49 -5.32 0.80
N MET A 27 -2.09 -4.16 0.50
CA MET A 27 -3.37 -3.75 1.07
C MET A 27 -4.51 -4.68 0.66
N TYR A 28 -4.60 -5.05 -0.62
CA TYR A 28 -5.59 -6.03 -1.09
C TYR A 28 -5.42 -7.41 -0.45
N GLU A 29 -4.18 -7.82 -0.15
CA GLU A 29 -3.87 -9.03 0.61
C GLU A 29 -4.12 -8.89 2.13
N GLY A 30 -4.65 -7.75 2.57
CA GLY A 30 -5.10 -7.55 3.95
C GLY A 30 -4.17 -6.75 4.85
N ALA A 31 -3.08 -6.15 4.36
CA ALA A 31 -2.29 -5.23 5.17
C ALA A 31 -2.98 -3.86 5.28
N ASN A 32 -3.60 -3.58 6.44
CA ASN A 32 -4.38 -2.36 6.69
C ASN A 32 -3.64 -1.38 7.60
N THR A 33 -2.50 -1.76 8.16
CA THR A 33 -1.65 -0.90 8.98
C THR A 33 -0.31 -0.63 8.31
N MET A 34 0.33 0.48 8.70
CA MET A 34 1.66 0.84 8.21
C MET A 34 2.66 -0.30 8.47
N GLU A 35 2.60 -0.90 9.66
CA GLU A 35 3.44 -2.03 10.05
C GLU A 35 3.24 -3.24 9.14
N GLU A 36 2.00 -3.63 8.86
CA GLU A 36 1.69 -4.76 7.99
C GLU A 36 2.17 -4.52 6.56
N VAL A 37 1.99 -3.30 6.04
CA VAL A 37 2.48 -2.90 4.72
C VAL A 37 4.00 -3.00 4.66
N MET A 38 4.71 -2.47 5.68
CA MET A 38 6.18 -2.58 5.76
C MET A 38 6.63 -4.04 5.88
N LYS A 39 5.95 -4.85 6.69
CA LYS A 39 6.28 -6.27 6.87
C LYS A 39 6.16 -7.06 5.57
N LYS A 40 5.10 -6.83 4.80
CA LYS A 40 4.85 -7.48 3.50
C LYS A 40 5.77 -6.98 2.39
N THR A 41 5.98 -5.67 2.28
CA THR A 41 6.69 -5.05 1.15
C THR A 41 8.18 -4.81 1.40
N LYS A 42 8.64 -4.88 2.65
CA LYS A 42 9.95 -4.43 3.12
C LYS A 42 10.19 -2.92 3.03
N ALA A 43 9.19 -2.11 2.66
CA ALA A 43 9.32 -0.66 2.65
C ALA A 43 9.73 -0.10 4.03
N GLY A 44 10.45 1.02 4.03
CA GLY A 44 10.92 1.69 5.25
C GLY A 44 12.17 1.06 5.91
N ILE A 45 12.71 -0.02 5.36
CA ILE A 45 13.97 -0.64 5.80
C ILE A 45 15.17 -0.01 5.05
N GLY A 46 16.30 0.18 5.73
CA GLY A 46 17.59 0.55 5.14
C GLY A 46 18.12 1.94 5.48
N GLY A 47 17.28 2.89 5.91
CA GLY A 47 17.72 4.17 6.51
C GLY A 47 18.40 5.19 5.57
N ARG A 48 18.76 4.84 4.34
CA ARG A 48 19.49 5.68 3.38
C ARG A 48 18.59 6.61 2.55
N CYS A 49 17.52 7.12 3.15
CA CYS A 49 16.49 7.88 2.42
C CYS A 49 17.03 9.20 1.86
N LYS A 50 17.92 9.89 2.57
CA LYS A 50 18.54 11.14 2.11
C LYS A 50 19.39 10.95 0.85
N GLU A 51 19.99 9.77 0.69
CA GLU A 51 20.89 9.44 -0.42
C GLU A 51 20.14 8.83 -1.60
N LEU A 52 19.22 7.90 -1.34
CA LEU A 52 18.60 7.07 -2.36
C LEU A 52 17.26 7.61 -2.86
N ASN A 53 16.52 8.35 -2.03
CA ASN A 53 15.24 8.94 -2.45
C ASN A 53 15.52 10.28 -3.15
N PRO A 54 15.10 10.49 -4.41
CA PRO A 54 15.25 11.77 -5.11
C PRO A 54 14.61 12.96 -4.37
N ARG A 55 13.64 12.70 -3.49
CA ARG A 55 12.97 13.69 -2.65
C ARG A 55 13.77 14.02 -1.37
N GLY A 56 14.90 13.35 -1.12
CA GLY A 56 15.76 13.57 0.05
C GLY A 56 15.13 13.25 1.40
N ARG A 57 13.98 12.58 1.44
CA ARG A 57 13.21 12.30 2.66
C ARG A 57 12.73 10.85 2.74
N CYS A 58 12.28 10.45 3.92
CA CYS A 58 11.72 9.12 4.14
C CYS A 58 10.43 8.89 3.34
N CYS A 59 10.15 7.63 3.00
CA CYS A 59 8.97 7.22 2.22
C CYS A 59 7.68 7.09 3.04
N HIS A 60 7.75 7.12 4.39
CA HIS A 60 6.57 6.96 5.26
C HIS A 60 5.41 7.90 4.90
N PRO A 61 5.62 9.22 4.66
CA PRO A 61 4.52 10.10 4.29
C PRO A 61 3.85 9.72 2.96
N ASP A 62 4.62 9.17 2.02
CA ASP A 62 4.07 8.73 0.73
C ASP A 62 3.27 7.43 0.88
N ILE A 63 3.71 6.52 1.76
CA ILE A 63 2.98 5.28 2.06
C ILE A 63 1.69 5.59 2.80
N GLU A 64 1.70 6.49 3.78
CA GLU A 64 0.50 6.95 4.50
C GLU A 64 -0.52 7.56 3.53
N GLU A 65 -0.08 8.40 2.59
CA GLU A 65 -0.96 9.00 1.58
C GLU A 65 -1.58 7.92 0.67
N ILE A 66 -0.79 6.95 0.19
CA ILE A 66 -1.29 5.81 -0.59
C ILE A 66 -2.31 5.01 0.23
N MET A 67 -2.00 4.70 1.49
CA MET A 67 -2.92 3.96 2.36
C MET A 67 -4.25 4.71 2.58
N SER A 68 -4.20 6.03 2.71
CA SER A 68 -5.40 6.86 2.82
C SER A 68 -6.25 6.82 1.53
N ILE A 69 -5.62 6.87 0.36
CA ILE A 69 -6.31 6.82 -0.94
C ILE A 69 -7.02 5.48 -1.16
N TYR A 70 -6.36 4.35 -0.89
CA TYR A 70 -6.88 3.02 -1.22
C TYR A 70 -7.57 2.32 -0.03
N GLY A 71 -7.44 2.86 1.19
CA GLY A 71 -7.94 2.23 2.41
C GLY A 71 -9.46 2.02 2.42
N GLU A 72 -10.24 2.96 1.89
CA GLU A 72 -11.70 2.82 1.78
C GLU A 72 -12.10 1.78 0.74
N THR A 73 -11.43 1.76 -0.41
CA THR A 73 -11.68 0.80 -1.49
C THR A 73 -11.49 -0.64 -1.01
N VAL A 74 -10.40 -0.91 -0.30
CA VAL A 74 -10.11 -2.24 0.25
C VAL A 74 -11.12 -2.66 1.32
N LYS A 75 -11.54 -1.73 2.19
CA LYS A 75 -12.59 -1.99 3.19
C LYS A 75 -13.92 -2.35 2.54
N ASN A 76 -14.30 -1.62 1.48
CA ASN A 76 -15.54 -1.88 0.75
C ASN A 76 -15.50 -3.22 0.00
N LEU A 77 -14.35 -3.60 -0.59
CA LEU A 77 -14.17 -4.89 -1.23
C LEU A 77 -14.40 -6.05 -0.24
N LYS A 78 -13.84 -5.95 0.97
CA LYS A 78 -14.07 -6.95 2.03
C LYS A 78 -15.54 -7.03 2.45
N LYS A 79 -16.27 -5.90 2.48
CA LYS A 79 -17.71 -5.88 2.79
C LYS A 79 -18.55 -6.50 1.67
N SER A 80 -18.16 -6.31 0.41
CA SER A 80 -18.83 -6.94 -0.75
C SER A 80 -18.49 -8.42 -0.93
N SER A 81 -17.43 -8.91 -0.30
CA SER A 81 -17.08 -10.35 -0.27
C SER A 81 -18.04 -11.17 0.61
N CYS A 82 -19.03 -10.55 1.25
CA CYS A 82 -20.09 -11.26 1.95
C CYS A 82 -21.16 -11.78 0.98
N CYS A 83 -20.78 -12.72 0.11
CA CYS A 83 -21.67 -13.82 -0.26
C CYS A 83 -21.51 -14.88 0.82
N GLY A 84 -22.21 -14.68 1.95
CA GLY A 84 -22.38 -15.64 3.04
C GLY A 84 -23.88 -15.95 3.21
N PRO A 85 -24.23 -17.15 3.69
CA PRO A 85 -25.43 -17.86 3.28
C PRO A 85 -26.69 -17.35 3.99
N ASN A 86 -27.34 -16.36 3.40
CA ASN A 86 -28.80 -16.35 3.27
C ASN A 86 -29.21 -16.41 1.79
N CYS A 87 -28.32 -16.89 0.93
CA CYS A 87 -28.71 -17.59 -0.28
C CYS A 87 -29.17 -18.99 0.16
N ASP A 88 -30.44 -19.32 -0.05
CA ASP A 88 -30.99 -20.67 0.14
C ASP A 88 -30.25 -21.63 -0.82
N CYS A 89 -29.26 -22.34 -0.30
CA CYS A 89 -28.78 -23.58 -0.90
C CYS A 89 -29.65 -24.69 -0.34
N SER A 90 -30.76 -24.95 -1.02
CA SER A 90 -31.62 -26.11 -0.73
C SER A 90 -30.86 -27.43 -0.84
#